data_AF-A0A5A7W3Y1-F1
#
_entry.id   AF-A0A5A7W3Y1-F1
#
_cell.length_a   1.000
_cell.length_b   1.000
_cell.length_c   1.000
_cell.angle_alpha   90.00
_cell.angle_beta   90.00
_cell.angle_gamma   90.00
#
_symmetry.space_group_name_H-M   'P 1'
#
loop_
_entity.id
_entity.type
_entity.pdbx_description
1 polymer ?
#
loop_
_entity_poly.entity_id
_entity_poly.type
_entity_poly.pdbx_seq_one_letter_code
_entity_poly.pdbx_strand_id
1 'polypeptide(L)' 'MNYRTETVKPLSRRLTCSDCGTEFGCDLSGNCWCAEETAKLPMPTTGGDCLCRDCLRKAAEAYRQSQAT' A
#
# COMPACT_ATOMS: atom_id res chain seq x y z
N MET A 1 10.46 -33.50 -15.84
CA MET A 1 10.18 -32.05 -15.95
C MET A 1 10.37 -31.44 -14.57
N ASN A 2 11.41 -30.62 -14.40
CA ASN A 2 11.87 -30.12 -13.11
C ASN A 2 10.94 -28.99 -12.63
N TYR A 3 10.00 -29.28 -11.74
CA TYR A 3 9.30 -28.25 -10.97
C TYR A 3 10.20 -27.90 -9.77
N ARG A 4 11.12 -26.96 -9.98
CA ARG A 4 11.83 -26.35 -8.84
C ARG A 4 10.81 -25.48 -8.14
N THR A 5 10.14 -26.02 -7.13
CA THR A 5 9.35 -25.28 -6.15
C THR A 5 10.32 -24.46 -5.31
N GLU A 6 10.92 -23.45 -5.92
CA GLU A 6 11.51 -22.35 -5.19
C GLU A 6 10.35 -21.66 -4.50
N THR A 7 10.42 -21.57 -3.18
CA THR A 7 9.50 -20.84 -2.33
C THR A 7 9.47 -19.38 -2.78
N VAL A 8 8.66 -19.06 -3.79
CA VAL A 8 8.36 -17.68 -4.19
C VAL A 8 7.44 -17.15 -3.10
N LYS A 9 8.05 -16.80 -1.97
CA LYS A 9 7.47 -15.86 -1.00
C LYS A 9 6.86 -14.76 -1.85
N PRO A 10 5.54 -14.49 -1.77
CA PRO A 10 4.87 -13.62 -2.73
C PRO A 10 5.70 -12.37 -2.85
N LEU A 11 6.29 -12.18 -4.04
CA LEU A 11 7.27 -11.14 -4.28
C LEU A 11 6.52 -9.86 -4.05
N SER A 12 6.70 -9.25 -2.87
CA SER A 12 6.20 -7.92 -2.59
C SER A 12 6.62 -7.08 -3.77
N ARG A 13 5.65 -6.69 -4.62
CA ARG A 13 5.97 -6.00 -5.86
C ARG A 13 6.62 -4.69 -5.44
N ARG A 14 7.78 -4.38 -6.02
CA ARG A 14 8.35 -3.05 -5.89
C ARG A 14 7.43 -2.10 -6.63
N LEU A 15 6.75 -1.26 -5.87
CA LEU A 15 5.90 -0.18 -6.34
C LEU A 15 6.61 1.14 -6.05
N THR A 16 6.24 2.15 -6.82
CA THR A 16 6.71 3.51 -6.63
C THR A 16 5.55 4.33 -6.09
N CYS A 17 5.77 5.06 -5.00
CA CYS A 17 4.74 5.89 -4.39
C CYS A 17 4.32 6.99 -5.37
N SER A 18 3.03 7.09 -5.71
CA SER A 18 2.53 8.13 -6.62
C SER A 18 2.65 9.55 -6.03
N ASP A 19 2.79 9.67 -4.72
CA ASP A 19 2.90 10.96 -4.01
C ASP A 19 4.35 11.45 -3.88
N CYS A 20 5.28 10.56 -3.52
CA CYS A 20 6.66 10.94 -3.20
C CYS A 20 7.75 10.27 -4.07
N GLY A 21 7.38 9.31 -4.92
CA GLY A 21 8.33 8.60 -5.79
C GLY A 21 9.19 7.53 -5.11
N THR A 22 9.04 7.30 -3.80
CA THR A 22 9.82 6.28 -3.09
C THR A 22 9.44 4.87 -3.53
N GLU A 23 10.43 4.01 -3.76
CA GLU A 23 10.23 2.59 -3.97
C GLU A 23 9.88 1.88 -2.66
N PHE A 24 8.80 1.11 -2.66
CA PHE A 24 8.36 0.31 -1.52
C PHE A 24 7.80 -1.04 -1.96
N GLY A 25 7.78 -2.01 -1.06
CA GLY A 25 7.18 -3.32 -1.33
C GLY A 25 5.68 -3.31 -1.01
N CYS A 26 4.86 -3.79 -1.94
CA CYS A 26 3.45 -4.11 -1.67
C CYS A 26 3.09 -5.46 -2.28
N ASP A 27 2.59 -6.37 -1.45
CA ASP A 27 2.01 -7.61 -1.94
C ASP A 27 0.52 -7.42 -2.21
N LEU A 28 0.18 -7.18 -3.48
CA LEU A 28 -1.21 -7.07 -3.94
C LEU A 28 -2.00 -8.39 -3.73
N SER A 29 -1.34 -9.49 -3.37
CA SER A 29 -1.97 -10.78 -3.05
C SER A 29 -2.61 -10.81 -1.65
N GLY A 30 -2.45 -9.76 -0.84
CA GLY A 30 -3.13 -9.60 0.44
C GLY A 30 -2.22 -9.43 1.66
N ASN A 31 -0.90 -9.60 1.50
CA ASN A 31 0.07 -9.39 2.59
C ASN A 31 0.78 -8.03 2.49
N CYS A 32 0.16 -7.05 1.83
CA CYS A 32 0.68 -5.69 1.78
C CYS A 32 0.52 -5.01 3.15
N TRP A 33 1.55 -4.31 3.60
CA TRP A 33 1.56 -3.60 4.88
C TRP A 33 0.40 -2.60 5.01
N CYS A 34 -0.18 -2.12 3.90
CA CYS A 34 -1.35 -1.23 3.93
C CYS A 34 -2.60 -1.90 4.52
N ALA A 35 -2.72 -3.23 4.42
CA ALA A 35 -3.80 -3.99 5.03
C ALA A 35 -3.62 -4.13 6.55
N GLU A 36 -2.37 -4.22 7.01
CA GLU A 36 -1.99 -4.28 8.43
C GLU A 36 -1.99 -2.90 9.11
N GLU A 37 -1.87 -1.82 8.33
CA GLU A 37 -1.80 -0.46 8.85
C GLU A 37 -3.15 0.02 9.42
N THR A 38 -3.12 0.58 10.64
CA THR A 38 -4.31 1.14 11.32
C THR A 38 -4.79 2.44 10.67
N ALA A 39 -3.89 3.16 9.99
CA ALA A 39 -4.21 4.37 9.23
C ALA A 39 -4.98 4.01 7.95
N LYS A 40 -6.30 3.86 8.07
CA LYS A 40 -7.18 3.53 6.94
C LYS A 40 -7.80 4.78 6.34
N LEU A 41 -7.67 4.91 5.02
CA LEU A 41 -8.43 5.86 4.22
C LEU A 41 -9.80 5.24 3.87
N PRO A 42 -10.86 6.05 3.70
CA PRO A 42 -12.08 5.55 3.06
C PRO A 42 -11.73 5.03 1.66
N MET A 43 -12.46 4.01 1.21
CA MET A 43 -12.27 3.46 -0.12
C MET A 43 -12.57 4.55 -1.17
N PRO A 44 -11.59 5.00 -1.97
CA PRO A 44 -11.86 5.97 -3.03
C PRO A 44 -12.72 5.31 -4.12
N THR A 45 -13.73 6.02 -4.61
CA THR A 45 -14.67 5.52 -5.62
C THR A 45 -14.04 5.31 -6.99
N THR A 46 -12.89 5.94 -7.26
CA THR A 46 -12.18 5.90 -8.55
C THR A 46 -10.97 4.97 -8.59
N GLY A 47 -10.78 4.13 -7.57
CA GLY A 47 -9.53 3.36 -7.42
C GLY A 47 -8.42 4.26 -6.88
N GLY A 48 -7.58 3.71 -5.99
CA GLY A 48 -6.53 4.46 -5.30
C GLY A 48 -5.15 4.08 -5.80
N ASP A 49 -4.28 5.08 -5.92
CA ASP A 49 -2.85 4.88 -6.12
C ASP A 49 -2.19 4.22 -4.91
N CYS A 50 -1.14 3.45 -5.17
CA CYS A 50 -0.36 2.81 -4.11
C CYS A 50 0.58 3.85 -3.47
N LEU A 51 0.32 4.19 -2.21
CA LEU A 51 1.16 5.07 -1.40
C LEU A 51 2.10 4.26 -0.51
N CYS A 52 3.29 4.79 -0.21
CA CYS A 52 4.17 4.22 0.82
C CYS A 52 3.62 4.47 2.24
N ARG A 53 4.20 3.82 3.27
CA ARG A 53 3.73 3.91 4.66
C ARG A 53 3.62 5.35 5.18
N ASP A 54 4.63 6.16 4.92
CA ASP A 54 4.66 7.55 5.34
C ASP A 54 3.57 8.39 4.66
N CYS A 55 3.44 8.27 3.34
CA CYS A 55 2.43 8.99 2.58
C CYS A 55 1.01 8.55 2.94
N LEU A 56 0.79 7.25 3.18
CA LEU A 56 -0.52 6.74 3.63
C LEU A 56 -0.91 7.32 5.00
N ARG A 57 0.03 7.38 5.95
CA ARG A 57 -0.22 7.96 7.28
C ARG A 57 -0.56 9.45 7.19
N LYS A 58 0.23 10.22 6.42
CA LYS A 58 -0.03 11.64 6.18
C LYS A 58 -1.39 11.87 5.52
N ALA A 59 -1.72 11.08 4.49
CA ALA A 59 -3.02 11.14 3.84
C ALA A 59 -4.15 10.83 4.82
N ALA A 60 -4.00 9.82 5.70
CA ALA A 60 -4.99 9.48 6.71
C ALA A 60 -5.13 10.56 7.80
N GLU A 61 -4.06 11.25 8.16
CA GLU A 61 -4.10 12.43 9.04
C GLU A 61 -4.84 13.60 8.37
N ALA A 62 -4.48 13.96 7.14
CA ALA A 62 -5.13 15.00 6.37
C ALA A 62 -6.63 14.70 6.17
N TYR A 63 -6.98 13.44 5.89
CA TYR A 63 -8.36 13.02 5.78
C TYR A 63 -9.13 13.22 7.10
N ARG A 64 -8.57 12.77 8.22
CA ARG A 64 -9.18 12.98 9.56
C ARG A 64 -9.40 14.46 9.86
N GLN A 65 -8.47 15.33 9.49
CA GLN A 65 -8.61 16.79 9.66
C GLN A 65 -9.72 17.35 8.76
N SER A 66 -9.81 16.90 7.50
CA SER A 66 -10.86 17.34 6.58
C SER A 66 -12.28 16.92 6.99
N GLN A 67 -12.41 15.85 7.77
CA GLN A 67 -13.70 15.38 8.31
C GLN A 67 -14.13 16.09 9.60
N ALA A 68 -13.26 16.89 10.21
CA ALA A 68 -13.54 17.58 11.48
C ALA A 68 -14.14 18.99 11.29
N THR A 69 -14.62 19.31 10.08
CA THR A 69 -15.32 20.55 9.72
C THR A 69 -16.75 20.24 9.34
#